data_AF-U1YGT1-F1
#
_entry.id   AF-U1YGT1-F1
#
_cell.length_a   1.000
_cell.length_b   1.000
_cell.length_c   1.000
_cell.angle_alpha   90.00
_cell.angle_beta   90.00
_cell.angle_gamma   90.00
#
_symmetry.space_group_name_H-M   'P 1'
#
loop_
_entity.id
_entity.type
_entity.pdbx_description
1 polymer ?
#
loop_
_entity_poly.entity_id
_entity_poly.type
_entity_poly.pdbx_seq_one_letter_code
_entity_poly.pdbx_strand_id
1 'polypeptide(L)'
;MTTASAQTSNHFNLHVNGLGYLNRVRWVETKGSGRKAQSFLACSISAVRGNTDEPDYTYFDLRVSGSEAIEMVEKLMGDVEAKRKVFVSFRVGDIYTHVYMRNLRDEKGRTTGEQEPAALIKGRLLLINSVTVDGVNIFRRELQEESSMDNIPFQEDAPLQNSSTDNESSQDVPEQDQSENKAPQDNAQGTATPKFNSTPVPVNQGAAAYQAGYGASSALQYAASYAHQSVA
;
A
#
# COMPACT_ATOMS: atom_id res chain seq x y z
N MET A 1 3.00 -42.87 5.39
CA MET A 1 2.79 -41.65 4.58
C MET A 1 2.05 -40.66 5.45
N THR A 2 2.66 -39.54 5.83
CA THR A 2 2.05 -38.55 6.73
C THR A 2 1.63 -37.35 5.88
N THR A 3 0.35 -37.26 5.56
CA THR A 3 -0.24 -36.11 4.88
C THR A 3 -0.35 -34.95 5.87
N ALA A 4 0.51 -33.94 5.74
CA ALA A 4 0.37 -32.68 6.45
C ALA A 4 -0.88 -31.95 5.91
N SER A 5 -1.88 -31.76 6.77
CA SER A 5 -3.02 -30.90 6.48
C SER A 5 -2.53 -29.45 6.37
N ALA A 6 -2.70 -28.85 5.19
CA ALA A 6 -2.51 -27.42 5.02
C ALA A 6 -3.58 -26.71 5.84
N GLN A 7 -3.21 -26.19 7.01
CA GLN A 7 -4.07 -25.31 7.78
C GLN A 7 -4.34 -24.05 6.95
N THR A 8 -5.55 -23.93 6.42
CA THR A 8 -6.07 -22.71 5.82
C THR A 8 -6.22 -21.69 6.94
N SER A 9 -5.17 -20.91 7.17
CA SER A 9 -5.20 -19.81 8.12
C SER A 9 -5.97 -18.65 7.49
N ASN A 10 -7.11 -18.32 8.09
CA ASN A 10 -7.92 -17.19 7.67
C ASN A 10 -7.18 -15.90 8.01
N HIS A 11 -6.84 -15.12 6.98
CA HIS A 11 -6.17 -13.84 7.12
C HIS A 11 -7.03 -12.75 6.49
N PHE A 12 -7.02 -11.57 7.11
CA PHE A 12 -7.56 -10.37 6.47
C PHE A 12 -6.54 -9.84 5.45
N ASN A 13 -7.03 -9.37 4.30
CA ASN A 13 -6.21 -8.77 3.27
C ASN A 13 -6.52 -7.27 3.17
N LEU A 14 -5.48 -6.45 3.05
CA LEU A 14 -5.62 -5.05 2.68
C LEU A 14 -5.19 -4.88 1.21
N HIS A 15 -6.14 -4.57 0.33
CA HIS A 15 -5.85 -4.36 -1.10
C HIS A 15 -6.09 -2.92 -1.54
N VAL A 16 -5.20 -2.43 -2.40
CA VAL A 16 -5.33 -1.17 -3.11
C VAL A 16 -5.25 -1.45 -4.60
N ASN A 17 -6.24 -1.00 -5.36
CA ASN A 17 -6.24 -1.07 -6.82
C ASN A 17 -6.02 0.34 -7.38
N GLY A 18 -5.28 0.47 -8.48
CA GLY A 18 -4.98 1.78 -9.04
C GLY A 18 -4.43 1.74 -10.45
N LEU A 19 -4.21 2.94 -10.98
CA LEU A 19 -3.55 3.21 -12.25
C LEU A 19 -2.31 4.06 -11.97
N GLY A 20 -1.23 3.85 -12.70
CA GLY A 20 0.00 4.58 -12.46
C GLY A 20 1.12 4.30 -13.43
N TYR A 21 2.16 5.12 -13.38
CA TYR A 21 3.38 4.90 -14.14
C TYR A 21 4.32 3.97 -13.37
N LEU A 22 4.72 2.87 -14.01
CA LEU A 22 5.74 1.95 -13.49
C LEU A 22 7.12 2.57 -13.68
N ASN A 23 7.88 2.63 -12.60
CA ASN A 23 9.19 3.27 -12.53
C ASN A 23 10.17 2.38 -11.76
N ARG A 24 11.47 2.69 -11.89
CA ARG A 24 12.58 2.17 -11.05
C ARG A 24 12.49 0.66 -10.74
N VAL A 25 12.37 -0.14 -11.79
CA VAL A 25 12.42 -1.61 -11.71
C VAL A 25 13.86 -2.04 -11.42
N ARG A 26 14.05 -2.89 -10.40
CA ARG A 26 15.38 -3.34 -9.97
C ARG A 26 15.32 -4.64 -9.19
N TRP A 27 16.32 -5.48 -9.35
CA TRP A 27 16.62 -6.54 -8.40
C TRP A 27 17.28 -5.93 -7.16
N VAL A 28 16.80 -6.33 -5.98
CA VAL A 28 17.35 -5.93 -4.68
C VAL A 28 18.00 -7.14 -4.05
N GLU A 29 19.31 -7.08 -3.92
CA GLU A 29 20.09 -8.07 -3.18
C GLU A 29 20.02 -7.77 -1.69
N THR A 30 19.66 -8.78 -0.89
CA THR A 30 19.63 -8.66 0.56
C THR A 30 20.89 -9.26 1.17
N LYS A 31 21.63 -8.45 1.94
CA LYS A 31 22.77 -8.92 2.72
C LYS A 31 22.24 -9.62 3.98
N GLY A 32 22.10 -10.94 3.94
CA GLY A 32 21.62 -11.74 5.07
C GLY A 32 21.86 -13.23 4.87
N SER A 33 21.51 -14.04 5.87
CA SER A 33 21.49 -15.51 5.79
C SER A 33 20.05 -16.04 6.02
N GLY A 34 19.69 -17.15 5.36
CA GLY A 34 18.38 -17.80 5.46
C GLY A 34 17.33 -17.30 4.45
N ARG A 35 16.03 -17.64 4.66
CA ARG A 35 14.92 -17.26 3.73
C ARG A 35 14.77 -15.76 3.50
N LYS A 36 15.29 -14.93 4.43
CA LYS A 36 15.28 -13.46 4.34
C LYS A 36 16.40 -12.89 3.44
N ALA A 37 17.28 -13.75 2.92
CA ALA A 37 18.43 -13.38 2.09
C ALA A 37 18.17 -13.51 0.58
N GLN A 38 16.96 -13.87 0.17
CA GLN A 38 16.64 -14.06 -1.24
C GLN A 38 16.46 -12.71 -1.94
N SER A 39 17.23 -12.51 -3.00
CA SER A 39 17.07 -11.37 -3.91
C SER A 39 15.64 -11.30 -4.40
N PHE A 40 15.15 -10.08 -4.60
CA PHE A 40 13.76 -9.87 -5.01
C PHE A 40 13.62 -8.70 -5.96
N LEU A 41 12.62 -8.80 -6.83
CA LEU A 41 12.27 -7.72 -7.74
C LEU A 41 11.50 -6.64 -6.98
N ALA A 42 11.90 -5.39 -7.19
CA ALA A 42 11.26 -4.21 -6.64
C ALA A 42 10.99 -3.20 -7.75
N CYS A 43 9.91 -2.44 -7.62
CA CYS A 43 9.58 -1.35 -8.53
C CYS A 43 9.01 -0.18 -7.74
N SER A 44 8.90 0.98 -8.38
CA SER A 44 8.06 2.05 -7.88
C SER A 44 6.91 2.34 -8.83
N ILE A 45 5.82 2.85 -8.29
CA ILE A 45 4.67 3.29 -9.07
C ILE A 45 4.28 4.69 -8.64
N SER A 46 4.18 5.59 -9.62
CA SER A 46 3.55 6.90 -9.45
C SER A 46 2.06 6.73 -9.75
N ALA A 47 1.28 6.44 -8.71
CA ALA A 47 -0.16 6.19 -8.83
C ALA A 47 -0.91 7.51 -9.04
N VAL A 48 -1.77 7.55 -10.05
CA VAL A 48 -2.51 8.76 -10.44
C VAL A 48 -3.72 8.96 -9.51
N ARG A 49 -3.98 10.20 -9.12
CA ARG A 49 -5.19 10.62 -8.40
C ARG A 49 -5.56 12.07 -8.77
N GLY A 50 -6.74 12.51 -8.36
CA GLY A 50 -7.17 13.90 -8.55
C GLY A 50 -7.74 14.16 -9.94
N ASN A 51 -7.57 15.40 -10.43
CA ASN A 51 -8.13 15.85 -11.69
C ASN A 51 -7.43 15.17 -12.88
N THR A 52 -8.17 14.90 -13.97
CA THR A 52 -7.61 14.32 -15.20
C THR A 52 -6.74 15.32 -15.96
N ASP A 53 -7.06 16.61 -15.92
CA ASP A 53 -6.29 17.67 -16.61
C ASP A 53 -4.99 18.01 -15.87
N GLU A 54 -5.01 17.89 -14.53
CA GLU A 54 -3.88 18.15 -13.64
C GLU A 54 -3.79 17.02 -12.60
N PRO A 55 -3.25 15.85 -12.99
CA PRO A 55 -3.17 14.70 -12.12
C PRO A 55 -2.13 14.89 -11.02
N ASP A 56 -2.55 14.54 -9.81
CA ASP A 56 -1.68 14.35 -8.66
C ASP A 56 -1.14 12.92 -8.63
N TYR A 57 -0.04 12.73 -7.90
CA TYR A 57 0.58 11.41 -7.76
C TYR A 57 0.78 11.00 -6.30
N THR A 58 0.57 9.72 -6.04
CA THR A 58 0.98 9.04 -4.81
C THR A 58 2.06 8.03 -5.14
N TYR A 59 3.20 8.13 -4.46
CA TYR A 59 4.37 7.30 -4.75
C TYR A 59 4.39 6.03 -3.91
N PHE A 60 4.49 4.88 -4.58
CA PHE A 60 4.67 3.57 -3.97
C PHE A 60 6.07 3.01 -4.26
N ASP A 61 6.73 2.43 -3.27
CA ASP A 61 7.94 1.60 -3.41
C ASP A 61 7.60 0.16 -3.03
N LEU A 62 7.50 -0.70 -4.04
CA LEU A 62 6.84 -2.00 -3.94
C LEU A 62 7.83 -3.14 -4.09
N ARG A 63 7.66 -4.17 -3.26
CA ARG A 63 8.21 -5.50 -3.55
C ARG A 63 7.28 -6.20 -4.52
N VAL A 64 7.78 -6.71 -5.65
CA VAL A 64 6.99 -7.52 -6.57
C VAL A 64 6.89 -8.93 -6.01
N SER A 65 5.66 -9.40 -5.74
CA SER A 65 5.42 -10.67 -5.03
C SER A 65 4.44 -11.60 -5.74
N GLY A 66 3.57 -11.11 -6.62
CA GLY A 66 2.76 -11.98 -7.48
C GLY A 66 3.63 -12.63 -8.55
N SER A 67 3.49 -13.94 -8.78
CA SER A 67 4.30 -14.68 -9.77
C SER A 67 4.19 -14.08 -11.17
N GLU A 68 2.97 -13.88 -11.66
CA GLU A 68 2.72 -13.25 -12.96
C GLU A 68 3.19 -11.79 -12.99
N ALA A 69 3.05 -11.07 -11.87
CA ALA A 69 3.53 -9.70 -11.76
C ALA A 69 5.08 -9.64 -11.84
N ILE A 70 5.79 -10.62 -11.28
CA ILE A 70 7.27 -10.70 -11.38
C ILE A 70 7.68 -10.83 -12.84
N GLU A 71 7.13 -11.82 -13.55
CA GLU A 71 7.45 -12.06 -14.97
C GLU A 71 7.16 -10.83 -15.84
N MET A 72 6.03 -10.17 -15.58
CA MET A 72 5.63 -8.98 -16.34
C MET A 72 6.52 -7.78 -16.06
N VAL A 73 6.81 -7.49 -14.79
CA VAL A 73 7.67 -6.35 -14.42
C VAL A 73 9.09 -6.56 -14.93
N GLU A 74 9.60 -7.80 -14.92
CA GLU A 74 10.91 -8.13 -15.47
C GLU A 74 10.99 -7.84 -16.98
N LYS A 75 9.97 -8.24 -17.75
CA LYS A 75 9.87 -7.90 -19.20
C LYS A 75 9.84 -6.40 -19.47
N LEU A 76 9.29 -5.61 -18.55
CA LEU A 76 9.18 -4.15 -18.66
C LEU A 76 10.43 -3.40 -18.18
N MET A 77 11.42 -4.10 -17.60
CA MET A 77 12.62 -3.46 -17.05
C MET A 77 13.36 -2.63 -18.10
N GLY A 78 13.55 -3.18 -19.31
CA GLY A 78 14.20 -2.47 -20.42
C GLY A 78 13.44 -1.22 -20.88
N ASP A 79 12.10 -1.28 -20.91
CA ASP A 79 11.27 -0.12 -21.27
C ASP A 79 11.39 1.00 -20.23
N VAL A 80 11.40 0.65 -18.95
CA VAL A 80 11.57 1.60 -17.84
C VAL A 80 12.98 2.21 -17.86
N GLU A 81 14.03 1.41 -18.10
CA GLU A 81 15.41 1.90 -18.22
C GLU A 81 15.59 2.84 -19.41
N ALA A 82 14.92 2.55 -20.53
CA ALA A 82 14.83 3.42 -21.70
C ALA A 82 13.94 4.67 -21.48
N LYS A 83 13.41 4.89 -20.26
CA LYS A 83 12.54 6.00 -19.89
C LYS A 83 11.26 6.10 -20.73
N ARG A 84 10.75 4.96 -21.22
CA ARG A 84 9.47 4.88 -21.92
C ARG A 84 8.31 5.09 -20.96
N LYS A 85 7.16 5.54 -21.47
CA LYS A 85 5.96 5.75 -20.64
C LYS A 85 5.25 4.42 -20.42
N VAL A 86 5.64 3.72 -19.35
CA VAL A 86 5.00 2.45 -18.94
C VAL A 86 3.87 2.74 -17.96
N PHE A 87 2.63 2.68 -18.44
CA PHE A 87 1.42 2.92 -17.65
C PHE A 87 0.71 1.59 -17.34
N VAL A 88 0.39 1.35 -16.07
CA VAL A 88 -0.14 0.07 -15.58
C VAL A 88 -1.40 0.24 -14.76
N SER A 89 -2.31 -0.74 -14.87
CA SER A 89 -3.34 -1.00 -13.86
C SER A 89 -2.85 -2.09 -12.94
N PHE A 90 -2.96 -1.91 -11.63
CA PHE A 90 -2.30 -2.76 -10.65
C PHE A 90 -3.14 -3.03 -9.40
N ARG A 91 -2.75 -4.09 -8.67
CA ARG A 91 -3.20 -4.38 -7.30
C ARG A 91 -2.00 -4.49 -6.36
N VAL A 92 -2.03 -3.72 -5.28
CA VAL A 92 -1.06 -3.76 -4.19
C VAL A 92 -1.71 -4.34 -2.95
N GLY A 93 -0.96 -5.15 -2.21
CA GLY A 93 -1.36 -5.69 -0.92
C GLY A 93 -0.52 -5.15 0.23
N ASP A 94 -1.16 -5.06 1.39
CA ASP A 94 -0.57 -4.75 2.71
C ASP A 94 0.35 -3.53 2.66
N ILE A 95 -0.24 -2.40 2.27
CA ILE A 95 0.50 -1.14 2.25
C ILE A 95 0.82 -0.67 3.68
N TYR A 96 1.97 -0.04 3.84
CA TYR A 96 2.37 0.58 5.09
C TYR A 96 3.30 1.78 4.84
N THR A 97 3.29 2.73 5.75
CA THR A 97 4.17 3.89 5.70
C THR A 97 5.53 3.54 6.29
N HIS A 98 6.59 3.84 5.56
CA HIS A 98 7.97 3.70 5.99
C HIS A 98 8.61 5.07 6.12
N VAL A 99 8.82 5.50 7.36
CA VAL A 99 9.49 6.77 7.67
C VAL A 99 11.01 6.57 7.65
N TYR A 100 11.73 7.54 7.09
CA TYR A 100 13.19 7.55 7.03
C TYR A 100 13.71 8.98 7.05
N MET A 101 14.96 9.17 7.46
CA MET A 101 15.62 10.47 7.32
C MET A 101 16.19 10.59 5.91
N ARG A 102 15.81 11.66 5.19
CA ARG A 102 16.40 11.98 3.89
C ARG A 102 17.31 13.19 4.01
N ASN A 103 18.44 13.13 3.32
CA ASN A 103 19.33 14.27 3.19
C ASN A 103 18.63 15.37 2.35
N LEU A 104 18.59 16.58 2.89
CA LEU A 104 18.15 17.76 2.17
C LEU A 104 19.12 18.08 1.03
N ARG A 105 18.57 18.57 -0.08
CA ARG A 105 19.34 18.93 -1.28
C ARG A 105 19.08 20.38 -1.66
N ASP A 106 20.14 21.07 -2.09
CA ASP A 106 20.04 22.43 -2.63
C ASP A 106 19.39 22.42 -4.04
N GLU A 107 19.11 23.60 -4.58
CA GLU A 107 18.56 23.78 -5.94
C GLU A 107 19.42 23.12 -7.04
N LYS A 108 20.71 22.87 -6.76
CA LYS A 108 21.66 22.22 -7.65
C LYS A 108 21.77 20.71 -7.40
N GLY A 109 20.93 20.16 -6.52
CA GLY A 109 20.84 18.74 -6.20
C GLY A 109 21.93 18.21 -5.25
N ARG A 110 22.76 19.09 -4.66
CA ARG A 110 23.84 18.74 -3.74
C ARG A 110 23.31 18.61 -2.31
N THR A 111 23.82 17.64 -1.56
CA THR A 111 23.43 17.43 -0.15
C THR A 111 23.86 18.62 0.71
N THR A 112 22.94 19.18 1.50
CA THR A 112 23.21 20.31 2.40
C THR A 112 23.87 19.87 3.71
N GLY A 113 23.85 18.57 4.01
CA GLY A 113 24.31 17.99 5.29
C GLY A 113 23.20 17.91 6.33
N GLU A 114 22.07 18.58 6.10
CA GLU A 114 20.88 18.50 6.94
C GLU A 114 20.00 17.31 6.53
N GLN A 115 19.21 16.81 7.49
CA GLN A 115 18.27 15.71 7.28
C GLN A 115 16.88 16.11 7.74
N GLU A 116 15.87 15.62 7.03
CA GLU A 116 14.48 15.78 7.41
C GLU A 116 13.74 14.43 7.40
N PRO A 117 12.68 14.27 8.23
CA PRO A 117 11.84 13.10 8.19
C PRO A 117 11.05 13.07 6.88
N ALA A 118 11.11 11.95 6.19
CA ALA A 118 10.35 11.65 4.98
C ALA A 118 9.63 10.32 5.12
N ALA A 119 8.59 10.12 4.32
CA ALA A 119 7.79 8.90 4.31
C ALA A 119 7.69 8.31 2.90
N LEU A 120 7.71 6.98 2.82
CA LEU A 120 7.42 6.21 1.61
C LEU A 120 6.28 5.26 1.88
N ILE A 121 5.38 5.09 0.91
CA ILE A 121 4.38 4.03 1.00
C ILE A 121 5.00 2.76 0.42
N LYS A 122 5.17 1.76 1.25
CA LYS A 122 5.65 0.43 0.87
C LYS A 122 4.50 -0.55 0.81
N GLY A 123 4.70 -1.65 0.09
CA GLY A 123 3.70 -2.71 -0.04
C GLY A 123 4.17 -3.82 -0.97
N ARG A 124 3.24 -4.70 -1.34
CA ARG A 124 3.49 -5.83 -2.24
C ARG A 124 2.73 -5.63 -3.54
N LEU A 125 3.42 -5.54 -4.68
CA LEU A 125 2.75 -5.61 -5.98
C LEU A 125 2.31 -7.05 -6.21
N LEU A 126 1.00 -7.26 -6.20
CA LEU A 126 0.36 -8.57 -6.33
C LEU A 126 -0.04 -8.85 -7.76
N LEU A 127 -0.49 -7.82 -8.49
CA LEU A 127 -1.09 -7.99 -9.80
C LEU A 127 -0.86 -6.80 -10.72
N ILE A 128 -0.74 -7.08 -12.02
CA ILE A 128 -0.90 -6.10 -13.09
C ILE A 128 -2.08 -6.56 -13.96
N ASN A 129 -3.07 -5.70 -14.12
CA ASN A 129 -4.28 -5.98 -14.92
C ASN A 129 -4.13 -5.50 -16.36
N SER A 130 -3.31 -4.48 -16.61
CA SER A 130 -3.06 -3.98 -17.96
C SER A 130 -1.74 -3.23 -18.03
N VAL A 131 -1.10 -3.25 -19.19
CA VAL A 131 0.12 -2.49 -19.48
C VAL A 131 -0.06 -1.73 -20.79
N THR A 132 0.28 -0.45 -20.75
CA THR A 132 0.32 0.44 -21.91
C THR A 132 1.69 1.07 -21.97
N VAL A 133 2.40 0.90 -23.08
CA VAL A 133 3.73 1.51 -23.28
C VAL A 133 3.64 2.53 -24.40
N ASP A 134 3.99 3.78 -24.11
CA ASP A 134 3.89 4.91 -25.04
C ASP A 134 2.53 5.06 -25.72
N GLY A 135 1.46 4.75 -24.98
CA GLY A 135 0.07 4.82 -25.46
C GLY A 135 -0.44 3.57 -26.16
N VAL A 136 0.42 2.57 -26.41
CA VAL A 136 0.02 1.29 -27.02
C VAL A 136 -0.23 0.25 -25.92
N ASN A 137 -1.46 -0.27 -25.86
CA ASN A 137 -1.79 -1.35 -24.92
C ASN A 137 -1.16 -2.66 -25.40
N ILE A 138 -0.23 -3.21 -24.62
CA ILE A 138 0.49 -4.45 -24.96
C ILE A 138 0.01 -5.65 -24.13
N PHE A 139 -0.74 -5.38 -23.06
CA PHE A 139 -1.30 -6.41 -22.20
C PHE A 139 -2.59 -5.90 -21.55
N ARG A 140 -3.60 -6.77 -21.50
CA ARG A 140 -4.80 -6.59 -20.70
C ARG A 140 -5.33 -7.95 -20.27
N ARG A 141 -5.63 -8.07 -18.99
CA ARG A 141 -6.30 -9.21 -18.39
C ARG A 141 -7.79 -9.15 -18.67
N GLU A 142 -8.39 -10.30 -18.98
CA GLU A 142 -9.84 -10.48 -18.99
C GLU A 142 -10.35 -10.44 -17.54
N LEU A 143 -11.25 -9.50 -17.25
CA LEU A 143 -11.86 -9.40 -15.92
C LEU A 143 -12.73 -10.64 -15.71
N GLN A 144 -12.34 -11.52 -14.78
CA GLN A 144 -13.30 -12.45 -14.20
C GLN A 144 -14.25 -11.61 -13.33
N GLU A 145 -15.49 -11.49 -13.78
CA GLU A 145 -16.57 -10.96 -12.96
C GLU A 145 -16.79 -11.91 -11.79
N GLU A 146 -16.16 -11.61 -10.65
CA GLU A 146 -16.50 -12.25 -9.39
C GLU A 146 -17.95 -11.90 -9.09
N SER A 147 -18.83 -12.89 -9.23
CA SER A 147 -20.26 -12.81 -8.97
C SER A 147 -20.53 -12.12 -7.63
N SER A 148 -21.15 -10.96 -7.69
CA SER A 148 -21.61 -10.15 -6.56
C SER A 148 -22.46 -10.99 -5.59
N MET A 149 -21.89 -11.35 -4.43
CA MET A 149 -22.62 -11.89 -3.27
C MET A 149 -23.29 -10.77 -2.46
N ASP A 150 -23.98 -9.84 -3.11
CA ASP A 150 -24.84 -8.84 -2.44
C ASP A 150 -26.31 -9.12 -2.79
N ASN A 151 -26.82 -10.24 -2.29
CA ASN A 151 -28.25 -10.42 -2.13
C ASN A 151 -28.50 -11.08 -0.77
N ILE A 152 -28.31 -10.29 0.30
CA ILE A 152 -28.87 -10.61 1.61
C ILE A 152 -30.16 -9.79 1.73
N PRO A 153 -31.35 -10.43 1.74
CA PRO A 153 -32.58 -9.73 2.02
C PRO A 153 -32.54 -9.18 3.44
N PHE A 154 -32.65 -7.87 3.55
CA PHE A 154 -32.86 -7.15 4.80
C PHE A 154 -34.20 -7.60 5.40
N GLN A 155 -34.19 -8.33 6.52
CA GLN A 155 -35.39 -8.57 7.31
C GLN A 155 -35.44 -7.55 8.44
N GLU A 156 -36.37 -6.61 8.32
CA GLU A 156 -36.76 -5.66 9.37
C GLU A 156 -37.68 -6.33 10.40
N ASP A 157 -37.47 -5.92 11.66
CA ASP A 157 -38.38 -5.96 12.82
C ASP A 157 -38.73 -7.27 13.54
N ALA A 158 -38.21 -7.42 14.77
CA ALA A 158 -39.04 -7.61 15.97
C ALA A 158 -38.23 -7.43 17.28
N PRO A 159 -38.86 -7.01 18.40
CA PRO A 159 -38.20 -6.28 19.49
C PRO A 159 -37.78 -7.13 20.70
N LEU A 160 -36.79 -6.62 21.44
CA LEU A 160 -36.39 -7.09 22.77
C LEU A 160 -37.55 -7.04 23.77
N GLN A 161 -37.89 -8.19 24.38
CA GLN A 161 -38.70 -8.25 25.60
C GLN A 161 -37.95 -8.96 26.72
N ASN A 162 -37.79 -8.21 27.80
CA ASN A 162 -37.37 -8.61 29.12
C ASN A 162 -38.47 -9.45 29.79
N SER A 163 -38.11 -10.59 30.39
CA SER A 163 -38.89 -11.19 31.48
C SER A 163 -37.98 -12.04 32.37
N SER A 164 -37.74 -11.54 33.57
CA SER A 164 -37.23 -12.27 34.72
C SER A 164 -38.23 -13.33 35.18
N THR A 165 -37.73 -14.50 35.61
CA THR A 165 -38.28 -15.25 36.75
C THR A 165 -37.22 -16.21 37.28
N ASP A 166 -37.00 -16.11 38.58
CA ASP A 166 -36.12 -16.92 39.43
C ASP A 166 -36.61 -18.38 39.55
N ASN A 167 -35.69 -19.33 39.79
CA ASN A 167 -35.86 -20.26 40.92
C ASN A 167 -34.55 -20.97 41.33
N GLU A 168 -34.36 -21.04 42.64
CA GLU A 168 -33.21 -21.58 43.38
C GLU A 168 -33.08 -23.11 43.34
N SER A 169 -31.85 -23.62 43.47
CA SER A 169 -31.54 -24.63 44.49
C SER A 169 -30.04 -24.68 44.81
N SER A 170 -29.74 -24.47 46.08
CA SER A 170 -28.45 -24.33 46.76
C SER A 170 -27.63 -25.62 46.89
N GLN A 171 -26.30 -25.49 47.03
CA GLN A 171 -25.48 -25.91 48.20
C GLN A 171 -24.01 -26.15 47.81
N ASP A 172 -23.09 -25.27 48.25
CA ASP A 172 -22.11 -25.54 49.33
C ASP A 172 -20.97 -24.49 49.37
N VAL A 173 -20.61 -24.12 50.60
CA VAL A 173 -19.64 -23.09 51.09
C VAL A 173 -18.46 -23.86 51.75
N PRO A 174 -17.25 -23.33 52.16
CA PRO A 174 -16.61 -21.99 52.21
C PRO A 174 -15.22 -21.95 51.49
N GLU A 175 -14.39 -20.89 51.43
CA GLU A 175 -13.79 -20.11 52.55
C GLU A 175 -13.01 -18.85 52.07
N GLN A 176 -12.89 -17.88 52.99
CA GLN A 176 -12.39 -16.49 52.99
C GLN A 176 -10.91 -16.29 52.56
N ASP A 177 -10.30 -15.11 52.30
CA ASP A 177 -10.56 -13.73 52.76
C ASP A 177 -9.77 -12.66 51.94
N GLN A 178 -10.34 -11.46 51.88
CA GLN A 178 -9.77 -10.09 51.83
C GLN A 178 -8.59 -9.68 50.91
N SER A 179 -8.79 -8.65 50.08
CA SER A 179 -8.41 -7.26 50.45
C SER A 179 -8.72 -6.22 49.35
N GLU A 180 -8.94 -5.00 49.83
CA GLU A 180 -9.41 -3.79 49.17
C GLU A 180 -8.46 -3.25 48.10
N ASN A 181 -8.98 -2.49 47.12
CA ASN A 181 -8.33 -1.21 46.82
C ASN A 181 -9.25 -0.15 46.21
N LYS A 182 -9.11 1.02 46.82
CA LYS A 182 -9.91 2.24 46.72
C LYS A 182 -9.35 3.15 45.63
N ALA A 183 -10.23 3.89 44.96
CA ALA A 183 -9.85 4.99 44.07
C ALA A 183 -9.16 6.14 44.84
N PRO A 184 -8.18 6.85 44.25
CA PRO A 184 -7.77 8.15 44.77
C PRO A 184 -8.52 9.29 44.07
N GLN A 185 -9.08 10.17 44.89
CA GLN A 185 -9.59 11.48 44.52
C GLN A 185 -8.46 12.51 44.37
N ASP A 186 -8.82 13.50 43.56
CA ASP A 186 -8.27 14.81 43.24
C ASP A 186 -7.72 15.61 44.43
N ASN A 187 -6.64 16.39 44.20
CA ASN A 187 -6.37 17.60 44.98
C ASN A 187 -5.53 18.60 44.15
N ALA A 188 -6.11 19.78 43.95
CA ALA A 188 -5.59 20.87 43.14
C ALA A 188 -4.65 21.81 43.93
N GLN A 189 -3.61 22.34 43.27
CA GLN A 189 -3.33 23.79 43.18
C GLN A 189 -2.00 24.07 42.44
N GLY A 190 -2.06 24.95 41.44
CA GLY A 190 -0.89 25.46 40.73
C GLY A 190 -1.24 25.97 39.33
N THR A 191 -1.78 27.18 39.26
CA THR A 191 -2.14 27.90 38.03
C THR A 191 -0.92 28.22 37.16
N ALA A 192 -0.85 27.66 35.95
CA ALA A 192 -0.14 28.22 34.81
C ALA A 192 -0.70 27.63 33.49
N THR A 193 -1.54 28.38 32.81
CA THR A 193 -2.00 28.07 31.45
C THR A 193 -0.83 28.17 30.46
N PRO A 194 -0.50 27.14 29.65
CA PRO A 194 0.42 27.32 28.54
C PRO A 194 -0.32 28.03 27.40
N LYS A 195 0.09 29.26 27.11
CA LYS A 195 -0.31 29.98 25.89
C LYS A 195 0.33 29.28 24.70
N PHE A 196 -0.47 28.59 23.88
CA PHE A 196 -0.06 28.15 22.55
C PHE A 196 0.16 29.40 21.69
N ASN A 197 1.42 29.74 21.45
CA ASN A 197 1.78 30.83 20.57
C ASN A 197 1.79 30.29 19.12
N SER A 198 0.69 30.49 18.41
CA SER A 198 0.56 30.15 16.99
C SER A 198 1.24 31.23 16.14
N THR A 199 2.55 31.13 15.97
CA THR A 199 3.22 31.84 14.88
C THR A 199 3.15 30.94 13.64
N PRO A 200 2.48 31.36 12.54
CA PRO A 200 2.44 30.55 11.33
C PRO A 200 3.84 30.48 10.71
N VAL A 201 4.36 29.27 10.56
CA VAL A 201 5.55 29.01 9.74
C VAL A 201 5.14 29.24 8.28
N PRO A 202 5.82 30.09 7.51
CA PRO A 202 5.49 30.28 6.11
C PRO A 202 5.72 28.98 5.35
N VAL A 203 4.67 28.48 4.69
CA VAL A 203 4.76 27.42 3.68
C VAL A 203 5.63 27.97 2.56
N ASN A 204 6.89 27.57 2.53
CA ASN A 204 7.77 27.90 1.43
C ASN A 204 7.32 27.06 0.23
N GLN A 205 6.67 27.71 -0.74
CA GLN A 205 6.30 27.16 -2.04
C GLN A 205 7.57 26.92 -2.86
N GLY A 206 8.38 25.94 -2.44
CA GLY A 206 9.46 25.37 -3.21
C GLY A 206 8.93 24.21 -4.05
N ALA A 207 8.12 24.51 -5.06
CA ALA A 207 7.81 23.55 -6.10
C ALA A 207 9.10 23.26 -6.88
N ALA A 208 9.87 22.26 -6.42
CA ALA A 208 10.92 21.67 -7.24
C ALA A 208 10.23 20.98 -8.42
N ALA A 209 10.14 21.70 -9.53
CA ALA A 209 9.63 21.21 -10.80
C ALA A 209 10.39 19.94 -11.19
N TYR A 210 9.73 18.78 -11.04
CA TYR A 210 10.16 17.57 -11.71
C TYR A 210 9.87 17.77 -13.19
N GLN A 211 10.93 18.04 -13.95
CA GLN A 211 10.87 18.36 -15.37
C GLN A 211 10.42 17.13 -16.19
N ALA A 212 9.11 17.03 -16.41
CA ALA A 212 8.50 16.11 -17.35
C ALA A 212 8.65 16.65 -18.77
N GLY A 213 9.79 16.37 -19.41
CA GLY A 213 10.00 16.73 -20.80
C GLY A 213 10.21 15.50 -21.65
N TYR A 214 9.17 14.93 -22.27
CA TYR A 214 9.33 14.07 -23.46
C TYR A 214 8.14 14.18 -24.41
N GLY A 215 8.46 14.78 -25.56
CA GLY A 215 7.60 15.00 -26.71
C GLY A 215 7.26 13.71 -27.47
N ALA A 216 6.11 13.77 -28.15
CA ALA A 216 5.59 12.74 -29.01
C ALA A 216 6.42 12.62 -30.29
N SER A 217 6.91 11.43 -30.63
CA SER A 217 7.24 10.96 -32.01
C SER A 217 7.87 9.56 -31.96
N SER A 218 7.10 8.45 -31.86
CA SER A 218 7.60 7.09 -32.21
C SER A 218 6.55 5.95 -32.19
N ALA A 219 5.30 6.20 -31.79
CA ALA A 219 4.36 5.13 -31.42
C ALA A 219 3.92 4.13 -32.54
N LEU A 220 4.32 4.33 -33.80
CA LEU A 220 3.80 3.52 -34.92
C LEU A 220 4.68 2.35 -35.38
N GLN A 221 5.91 2.19 -34.88
CA GLN A 221 6.80 1.10 -35.34
C GLN A 221 6.85 -0.12 -34.40
N TYR A 222 6.27 -0.07 -33.19
CA TYR A 222 6.53 -1.09 -32.16
C TYR A 222 5.39 -2.09 -31.90
N ALA A 223 4.24 -1.95 -32.57
CA ALA A 223 3.13 -2.91 -32.43
C ALA A 223 3.44 -4.31 -33.02
N ALA A 224 4.50 -4.44 -33.81
CA ALA A 224 4.83 -5.68 -34.54
C ALA A 224 5.71 -6.68 -33.74
N SER A 225 6.40 -6.27 -32.67
CA SER A 225 7.35 -7.14 -31.96
C SER A 225 6.70 -8.00 -30.86
N TYR A 226 5.57 -7.60 -30.30
CA TYR A 226 4.86 -8.38 -29.27
C TYR A 226 3.94 -9.48 -29.82
N ALA A 227 3.61 -9.47 -31.11
CA ALA A 227 2.74 -10.47 -31.73
C ALA A 227 3.48 -11.74 -32.21
N HIS A 228 4.81 -11.76 -32.18
CA HIS A 228 5.60 -12.85 -32.77
C HIS A 228 6.19 -13.86 -31.77
N GLN A 229 5.89 -13.75 -30.46
CA GLN A 229 6.44 -14.67 -29.45
C GLN A 229 5.38 -15.48 -28.70
N SER A 230 4.24 -15.74 -29.34
CA SER A 230 3.18 -16.64 -28.87
C SER A 230 2.87 -17.81 -29.82
N VAL A 231 3.72 -18.07 -30.83
CA VAL A 231 3.67 -19.30 -31.62
C VAL A 231 5.08 -19.79 -31.96
N ALA A 232 5.67 -20.56 -31.05
CA ALA A 232 6.66 -21.61 -31.31
C ALA A 232 6.86 -22.44 -30.03
#